data_AF-A0A971JIJ1-F1
#
_entry.id   AF-A0A971JIJ1-F1
#
_cell.length_a   1.000
_cell.length_b   1.000
_cell.length_c   1.000
_cell.angle_alpha   90.00
_cell.angle_beta   90.00
_cell.angle_gamma   90.00
#
_symmetry.space_group_name_H-M   'P 1'
#
loop_
_entity.id
_entity.type
_entity.pdbx_description
1 polymer ?
#
loop_
_entity_poly.entity_id
_entity_poly.type
_entity_poly.pdbx_seq_one_letter_code
_entity_poly.pdbx_strand_id
1 'polypeptide(L)'
;MYASEHRGAFPPSALNGRHLALGESPDAPGSSRDLWALPDGVAVYPEYLTDITLFFCPSSPRFFPEDHVGPKGWKWYTDGQALGVAPSLGSFSPLCLNDEQSYVYAAWMAEDPDVWASMTLAADCKLNMDAGLGSEVTRNEGRRILEEDIDLAALDPARMKTWCQSRCIQVTVSPYLADGTPAWEAYALRGNGGGQTIYRLREGVERFLITDINNAGASAKGQSEVPVMWDATQGLRKDGNGQFNHLPGGANALYMDGHVEFIRYPSESIPCSPLMVAMGGVW
;
A
#
# COMPACT_ATOMS: atom_id res chain seq x y z
N MET A 1 -3.72 17.64 -10.27
CA MET A 1 -4.67 17.35 -11.38
C MET A 1 -5.72 16.36 -10.89
N TYR A 2 -5.36 15.12 -10.53
CA TYR A 2 -6.30 14.13 -9.97
C TYR A 2 -7.16 14.69 -8.83
N ALA A 3 -6.52 15.18 -7.75
CA ALA A 3 -7.25 15.69 -6.61
C ALA A 3 -8.27 16.79 -6.97
N SER A 4 -7.93 17.71 -7.90
CA SER A 4 -8.83 18.76 -8.35
C SER A 4 -10.09 18.22 -9.05
N GLU A 5 -9.97 17.12 -9.80
CA GLU A 5 -11.08 16.45 -10.48
C GLU A 5 -11.87 15.53 -9.53
N HIS A 6 -11.23 15.10 -8.43
CA HIS A 6 -11.76 14.16 -7.46
C HIS A 6 -12.05 14.79 -6.08
N ARG A 7 -12.50 16.06 -6.05
CA ARG A 7 -12.93 16.78 -4.83
C ARG A 7 -11.89 16.79 -3.70
N GLY A 8 -10.62 16.90 -4.07
CA GLY A 8 -9.46 16.89 -3.19
C GLY A 8 -8.93 15.49 -2.87
N ALA A 9 -9.62 14.40 -3.21
CA ALA A 9 -9.17 13.05 -2.87
C ALA A 9 -7.93 12.64 -3.67
N PHE A 10 -6.99 11.95 -3.01
CA PHE A 10 -5.87 11.30 -3.69
C PHE A 10 -6.33 9.97 -4.32
N PRO A 11 -5.60 9.35 -5.25
CA PRO A 11 -5.99 8.07 -5.85
C PRO A 11 -6.25 6.97 -4.80
N PRO A 12 -7.25 6.09 -4.97
CA PRO A 12 -7.43 4.94 -4.08
C PRO A 12 -6.29 3.94 -4.24
N SER A 13 -6.08 3.10 -3.21
CA SER A 13 -5.19 1.95 -3.35
C SER A 13 -5.73 0.97 -4.39
N ALA A 14 -4.83 0.27 -5.04
CA ALA A 14 -5.15 -0.81 -5.95
C ALA A 14 -5.66 -2.02 -5.16
N LEU A 15 -6.56 -2.77 -5.78
CA LEU A 15 -6.95 -4.10 -5.34
C LEU A 15 -6.26 -5.13 -6.21
N ASN A 16 -5.85 -6.24 -5.61
CA ASN A 16 -5.34 -7.37 -6.34
C ASN A 16 -6.38 -7.86 -7.36
N GLY A 17 -6.10 -7.68 -8.64
CA GLY A 17 -6.90 -8.25 -9.71
C GLY A 17 -6.68 -9.76 -9.78
N ARG A 18 -7.69 -10.56 -9.46
CA ARG A 18 -7.69 -12.01 -9.70
C ARG A 18 -7.39 -12.32 -11.18
N HIS A 19 -6.65 -13.40 -11.43
CA HIS A 19 -6.68 -14.10 -12.72
C HIS A 19 -8.09 -14.68 -12.91
N LEU A 20 -8.94 -14.00 -13.68
CA LEU A 20 -10.29 -14.45 -13.96
C LEU A 20 -10.20 -15.70 -14.83
N ALA A 21 -10.70 -16.83 -14.33
CA ALA A 21 -10.87 -17.99 -15.18
C ALA A 21 -12.00 -17.72 -16.19
N LEU A 22 -11.93 -18.37 -17.35
CA LEU A 22 -12.93 -18.21 -18.40
C LEU A 22 -14.36 -18.43 -17.85
N GLY A 23 -15.22 -17.41 -17.96
CA GLY A 23 -16.61 -17.46 -17.52
C GLY A 23 -16.89 -16.91 -16.11
N GLU A 24 -15.88 -16.45 -15.39
CA GLU A 24 -16.07 -15.79 -14.09
C GLU A 24 -16.39 -14.30 -14.24
N SER A 25 -17.27 -13.79 -13.36
CA SER A 25 -17.50 -12.36 -13.26
C SER A 25 -16.25 -11.67 -12.70
N PRO A 26 -15.76 -10.57 -13.31
CA PRO A 26 -14.69 -9.73 -12.76
C PRO A 26 -15.03 -9.11 -11.40
N ASP A 27 -16.31 -9.16 -11.02
CA ASP A 27 -16.86 -8.61 -9.78
C ASP A 27 -17.51 -9.68 -8.88
N ALA A 28 -17.17 -10.96 -9.04
CA ALA A 28 -17.64 -11.98 -8.11
C ALA A 28 -17.08 -11.72 -6.68
N PRO A 29 -17.78 -12.10 -5.60
CA PRO A 29 -17.18 -12.12 -4.26
C PRO A 29 -15.85 -12.91 -4.27
N GLY A 30 -14.80 -12.34 -3.66
CA GLY A 30 -13.45 -12.94 -3.71
C GLY A 30 -12.69 -12.75 -5.03
N SER A 31 -13.16 -11.85 -5.89
CA SER A 31 -12.43 -11.41 -7.10
C SER A 31 -11.22 -10.53 -6.81
N SER A 32 -11.05 -10.08 -5.56
CA SER A 32 -9.81 -9.52 -5.04
C SER A 32 -9.35 -10.33 -3.83
N ARG A 33 -8.04 -10.58 -3.74
CA ARG A 33 -7.42 -11.36 -2.66
C ARG A 33 -6.48 -10.54 -1.78
N ASP A 34 -6.23 -9.30 -2.15
CA ASP A 34 -5.30 -8.45 -1.43
C ASP A 34 -5.52 -6.96 -1.68
N LEU A 35 -5.14 -6.15 -0.71
CA LEU A 35 -4.86 -4.74 -0.91
C LEU A 35 -3.46 -4.61 -1.50
N TRP A 36 -3.31 -3.79 -2.54
CA TRP A 36 -1.99 -3.42 -3.02
C TRP A 36 -1.67 -1.99 -2.62
N ALA A 37 -0.51 -1.80 -2.01
CA ALA A 37 0.02 -0.50 -1.67
C ALA A 37 0.57 0.21 -2.92
N LEU A 38 -0.28 0.39 -3.93
CA LEU A 38 -0.06 1.16 -5.15
C LEU A 38 -1.34 1.95 -5.47
N PRO A 39 -1.28 3.05 -6.23
CA PRO A 39 -2.49 3.68 -6.75
C PRO A 39 -3.28 2.71 -7.66
N ASP A 40 -4.62 2.73 -7.60
CA ASP A 40 -5.49 1.95 -8.51
C ASP A 40 -5.17 2.29 -9.96
N GLY A 41 -4.64 1.31 -10.71
CA GLY A 41 -4.20 1.52 -12.09
C GLY A 41 -5.31 2.07 -12.97
N VAL A 42 -6.57 1.64 -12.76
CA VAL A 42 -7.74 2.13 -13.51
C VAL A 42 -8.05 3.60 -13.19
N ALA A 43 -7.74 4.06 -11.99
CA ALA A 43 -7.95 5.45 -11.59
C ALA A 43 -6.89 6.40 -12.13
N VAL A 44 -5.65 5.93 -12.30
CA VAL A 44 -4.52 6.79 -12.66
C VAL A 44 -4.06 6.67 -14.11
N TYR A 45 -4.24 5.52 -14.76
CA TYR A 45 -3.77 5.29 -16.13
C TYR A 45 -4.90 5.49 -17.17
N PRO A 46 -4.63 6.12 -18.33
CA PRO A 46 -3.36 6.74 -18.72
C PRO A 46 -3.20 8.21 -18.31
N GLU A 47 -4.26 8.86 -17.83
CA GLU A 47 -4.35 10.32 -17.75
C GLU A 47 -3.35 10.94 -16.75
N TYR A 48 -3.09 10.24 -15.65
CA TYR A 48 -2.22 10.69 -14.56
C TYR A 48 -0.92 9.90 -14.47
N LEU A 49 -0.85 8.77 -15.18
CA LEU A 49 0.31 7.90 -15.28
C LEU A 49 0.53 7.54 -16.75
N THR A 50 1.36 8.31 -17.44
CA THR A 50 1.66 8.08 -18.85
C THR A 50 2.80 7.08 -19.07
N ASP A 51 3.63 6.84 -18.05
CA ASP A 51 4.73 5.89 -18.07
C ASP A 51 4.67 4.96 -16.87
N ILE A 52 4.27 3.73 -17.14
CA ILE A 52 4.15 2.67 -16.14
C ILE A 52 5.51 2.17 -15.62
N THR A 53 6.61 2.48 -16.31
CA THR A 53 7.94 2.06 -15.87
C THR A 53 8.41 2.82 -14.62
N LEU A 54 7.73 3.92 -14.27
CA LEU A 54 7.96 4.69 -13.05
C LEU A 54 7.74 3.90 -11.76
N PHE A 55 7.02 2.77 -11.81
CA PHE A 55 6.85 1.90 -10.64
C PHE A 55 8.04 0.98 -10.36
N PHE A 56 9.07 1.00 -11.22
CA PHE A 56 10.28 0.21 -11.06
C PHE A 56 11.46 1.13 -10.69
N CYS A 57 12.01 0.94 -9.50
CA CYS A 57 13.21 1.65 -9.08
C CYS A 57 14.39 1.09 -9.87
N PRO A 58 15.21 1.93 -10.53
CA PRO A 58 16.41 1.47 -11.23
C PRO A 58 17.44 0.78 -10.32
N SER A 59 17.38 1.05 -9.01
CA SER A 59 18.22 0.40 -7.99
C SER A 59 17.57 -0.85 -7.39
N SER A 60 16.34 -1.19 -7.76
CA SER A 60 15.67 -2.39 -7.26
C SER A 60 16.49 -3.63 -7.59
N PRO A 61 16.84 -4.45 -6.59
CA PRO A 61 17.54 -5.71 -6.84
C PRO A 61 16.58 -6.84 -7.26
N ARG A 62 15.27 -6.58 -7.35
CA ARG A 62 14.23 -7.62 -7.44
C ARG A 62 13.22 -7.39 -8.56
N PHE A 63 12.80 -6.15 -8.75
CA PHE A 63 11.65 -5.84 -9.58
C PHE A 63 12.09 -5.11 -10.83
N PHE A 64 11.93 -5.79 -11.96
CA PHE A 64 12.43 -5.32 -13.24
C PHE A 64 11.27 -5.11 -14.22
N PRO A 65 11.27 -4.00 -14.99
CA PRO A 65 10.23 -3.73 -15.98
C PRO A 65 10.21 -4.80 -17.08
N GLU A 66 11.35 -5.43 -17.40
CA GLU A 66 11.42 -6.43 -18.46
C GLU A 66 10.58 -7.69 -18.19
N ASP A 67 10.34 -8.01 -16.91
CA ASP A 67 9.55 -9.18 -16.49
C ASP A 67 8.03 -8.92 -16.52
N HIS A 68 7.62 -7.65 -16.55
CA HIS A 68 6.21 -7.24 -16.42
C HIS A 68 5.64 -6.70 -17.73
N VAL A 69 6.42 -5.88 -18.43
CA VAL A 69 5.99 -5.18 -19.64
C VAL A 69 7.02 -5.19 -20.77
N GLY A 70 8.12 -5.92 -20.59
CA GLY A 70 9.22 -5.97 -21.53
C GLY A 70 9.49 -7.37 -22.09
N PRO A 71 10.69 -7.60 -22.66
CA PRO A 71 10.95 -8.77 -23.50
C PRO A 71 11.09 -10.10 -22.75
N LYS A 72 11.20 -10.09 -21.40
CA LYS A 72 11.27 -11.32 -20.60
C LYS A 72 9.89 -11.82 -20.20
N GLY A 73 8.92 -10.93 -20.05
CA GLY A 73 7.55 -11.27 -19.68
C GLY A 73 6.58 -10.09 -19.81
N TRP A 74 5.29 -10.43 -19.95
CA TRP A 74 4.21 -9.46 -20.20
C TRP A 74 3.10 -9.59 -19.16
N LYS A 75 3.46 -9.75 -17.88
CA LYS A 75 2.50 -9.98 -16.78
C LYS A 75 1.35 -8.98 -16.75
N TRP A 76 1.56 -7.74 -17.20
CA TRP A 76 0.53 -6.69 -17.20
C TRP A 76 -0.27 -6.61 -18.51
N TYR A 77 -0.09 -7.58 -19.41
CA TYR A 77 -0.82 -7.67 -20.68
C TYR A 77 -1.80 -8.83 -20.66
N THR A 78 -2.94 -8.61 -21.31
CA THR A 78 -4.02 -9.58 -21.46
C THR A 78 -4.71 -9.46 -22.82
N ASP A 79 -5.23 -10.56 -23.33
CA ASP A 79 -6.14 -10.62 -24.49
C ASP A 79 -7.62 -10.70 -24.04
N GLY A 80 -7.89 -10.48 -22.75
CA GLY A 80 -9.20 -10.64 -22.12
C GLY A 80 -9.51 -12.06 -21.68
N GLN A 81 -8.61 -13.03 -21.94
CA GLN A 81 -8.74 -14.43 -21.51
C GLN A 81 -7.53 -14.93 -20.72
N ALA A 82 -6.31 -14.61 -21.17
CA ALA A 82 -5.06 -14.98 -20.54
C ALA A 82 -4.28 -13.73 -20.06
N LEU A 83 -3.47 -13.90 -19.02
CA LEU A 83 -2.47 -12.92 -18.59
C LEU A 83 -1.11 -13.28 -19.17
N GLY A 84 -0.18 -12.33 -19.22
CA GLY A 84 1.17 -12.64 -19.66
C GLY A 84 1.31 -12.76 -21.18
N VAL A 85 0.38 -12.20 -21.95
CA VAL A 85 0.36 -12.34 -23.41
C VAL A 85 1.22 -11.28 -24.10
N ALA A 86 1.81 -11.63 -25.24
CA ALA A 86 2.62 -10.70 -26.02
C ALA A 86 1.82 -9.45 -26.42
N PRO A 87 2.44 -8.25 -26.46
CA PRO A 87 1.76 -7.04 -26.93
C PRO A 87 1.24 -7.13 -28.37
N SER A 88 1.76 -8.03 -29.19
CA SER A 88 1.24 -8.30 -30.54
C SER A 88 -0.06 -9.11 -30.55
N LEU A 89 -0.40 -9.78 -29.44
CA LEU A 89 -1.55 -10.67 -29.29
C LEU A 89 -2.54 -10.19 -28.21
N GLY A 90 -2.16 -9.21 -27.39
CA GLY A 90 -3.02 -8.62 -26.37
C GLY A 90 -2.69 -7.16 -26.11
N SER A 91 -3.21 -6.62 -25.01
CA SER A 91 -3.11 -5.21 -24.65
C SER A 91 -2.75 -5.05 -23.18
N PHE A 92 -2.11 -3.92 -22.84
CA PHE A 92 -1.86 -3.55 -21.45
C PHE A 92 -3.19 -3.41 -20.70
N SER A 93 -3.27 -3.96 -19.50
CA SER A 93 -4.42 -3.84 -18.62
C SER A 93 -4.04 -3.11 -17.33
N PRO A 94 -4.63 -1.94 -17.03
CA PRO A 94 -4.37 -1.23 -15.77
C PRO A 94 -4.89 -2.00 -14.54
N LEU A 95 -5.79 -2.97 -14.73
CA LEU A 95 -6.20 -3.92 -13.66
C LEU A 95 -5.06 -4.88 -13.28
N CYS A 96 -4.13 -5.08 -14.20
CA CYS A 96 -2.92 -5.82 -13.98
C CYS A 96 -1.77 -4.89 -13.58
N LEU A 97 -2.02 -3.66 -13.14
CA LEU A 97 -0.99 -2.90 -12.42
C LEU A 97 -0.93 -3.43 -10.99
N ASN A 98 0.09 -4.23 -10.75
CA ASN A 98 -0.01 -5.41 -9.91
C ASN A 98 1.36 -5.74 -9.37
N ASP A 99 1.42 -5.97 -8.06
CA ASP A 99 2.61 -6.28 -7.26
C ASP A 99 3.33 -5.04 -6.68
N GLU A 100 3.74 -5.13 -5.41
CA GLU A 100 4.48 -4.10 -4.66
C GLU A 100 5.92 -4.09 -5.17
N GLN A 101 6.11 -3.49 -6.35
CA GLN A 101 7.38 -3.53 -7.07
C GLN A 101 8.46 -2.81 -6.26
N SER A 102 8.66 -1.53 -6.55
CA SER A 102 9.73 -0.77 -5.91
C SER A 102 9.21 0.28 -4.95
N TYR A 103 7.91 0.54 -4.95
CA TYR A 103 7.32 1.61 -4.19
C TYR A 103 6.04 1.14 -3.49
N VAL A 104 5.75 1.77 -2.36
CA VAL A 104 4.59 1.56 -1.51
C VAL A 104 3.85 2.89 -1.44
N TYR A 105 2.56 2.88 -1.72
CA TYR A 105 1.64 4.00 -1.65
C TYR A 105 0.65 3.79 -0.51
N ALA A 106 0.48 4.79 0.34
CA ALA A 106 -0.55 4.78 1.39
C ALA A 106 -1.74 5.63 0.96
N ALA A 107 -2.91 5.01 0.83
CA ALA A 107 -4.14 5.76 0.52
C ALA A 107 -4.70 6.53 1.72
N TRP A 108 -4.31 6.20 2.96
CA TRP A 108 -4.72 6.95 4.14
C TRP A 108 -3.55 7.66 4.81
N MET A 109 -3.87 8.70 5.57
CA MET A 109 -2.91 9.50 6.30
C MET A 109 -2.31 8.69 7.45
N ALA A 110 -1.02 8.39 7.36
CA ALA A 110 -0.25 7.84 8.46
C ALA A 110 0.75 8.88 8.96
N GLU A 111 0.57 9.32 10.21
CA GLU A 111 1.47 10.28 10.86
C GLU A 111 2.71 9.59 11.47
N ASP A 112 2.61 8.28 11.72
CA ASP A 112 3.66 7.48 12.35
C ASP A 112 3.46 5.97 12.09
N PRO A 113 4.45 5.13 12.46
CA PRO A 113 4.40 3.69 12.26
C PRO A 113 3.19 2.96 12.87
N ASP A 114 2.63 3.44 13.99
CA ASP A 114 1.48 2.78 14.64
C ASP A 114 0.19 3.01 13.85
N VAL A 115 -0.03 4.25 13.41
CA VAL A 115 -1.18 4.60 12.57
C VAL A 115 -1.07 3.89 11.22
N TRP A 116 0.14 3.83 10.66
CA TRP A 116 0.39 3.08 9.44
C TRP A 116 0.06 1.58 9.60
N ALA A 117 0.53 0.95 10.67
CA ALA A 117 0.23 -0.45 10.97
C ALA A 117 -1.27 -0.70 11.16
N SER A 118 -1.93 0.20 11.90
CA SER A 118 -3.37 0.18 12.14
C SER A 118 -4.16 0.29 10.84
N MET A 119 -3.76 1.21 9.96
CA MET A 119 -4.37 1.45 8.64
C MET A 119 -4.33 0.18 7.80
N THR A 120 -3.15 -0.39 7.60
CA THR A 120 -2.95 -1.53 6.70
C THR A 120 -3.78 -2.73 7.15
N LEU A 121 -3.74 -3.08 8.44
CA LEU A 121 -4.51 -4.20 8.97
C LEU A 121 -6.02 -3.94 8.95
N ALA A 122 -6.45 -2.71 9.22
CA ALA A 122 -7.85 -2.36 9.22
C ALA A 122 -8.44 -2.36 7.80
N ALA A 123 -7.66 -1.95 6.79
CA ALA A 123 -8.07 -1.98 5.40
C ALA A 123 -8.34 -3.41 4.93
N ASP A 124 -7.44 -4.37 5.21
CA ASP A 124 -7.65 -5.78 4.88
C ASP A 124 -8.87 -6.37 5.58
N CYS A 125 -9.04 -6.08 6.87
CA CYS A 125 -10.19 -6.54 7.64
C CYS A 125 -11.51 -5.98 7.09
N LYS A 126 -11.54 -4.70 6.66
CA LYS A 126 -12.72 -4.11 5.99
C LYS A 126 -13.04 -4.81 4.67
N LEU A 127 -12.03 -5.23 3.93
CA LEU A 127 -12.18 -6.00 2.68
C LEU A 127 -12.60 -7.46 2.91
N ASN A 128 -12.67 -7.90 4.18
CA ASN A 128 -12.96 -9.28 4.56
C ASN A 128 -12.04 -10.29 3.86
N MET A 129 -10.75 -9.95 3.69
CA MET A 129 -9.76 -10.81 3.04
C MET A 129 -9.24 -11.95 3.92
N ASP A 130 -9.93 -12.23 5.02
CA ASP A 130 -9.46 -13.16 6.01
C ASP A 130 -9.53 -14.61 5.52
N ALA A 131 -8.44 -15.37 5.72
CA ALA A 131 -8.26 -16.77 5.35
C ALA A 131 -9.31 -17.72 5.99
N GLY A 132 -10.55 -17.65 5.51
CA GLY A 132 -11.71 -18.38 6.02
C GLY A 132 -12.41 -17.76 7.23
N LEU A 133 -12.11 -16.52 7.64
CA LEU A 133 -12.80 -15.85 8.78
C LEU A 133 -13.98 -14.95 8.34
N GLY A 134 -14.19 -14.77 7.03
CA GLY A 134 -15.27 -13.97 6.48
C GLY A 134 -15.62 -14.35 5.05
N SER A 135 -16.64 -13.68 4.48
CA SER A 135 -16.91 -13.72 3.04
C SER A 135 -16.24 -12.53 2.37
N GLU A 136 -15.29 -12.80 1.48
CA GLU A 136 -14.59 -11.76 0.71
C GLU A 136 -15.59 -10.89 -0.07
N VAL A 137 -15.33 -9.58 -0.11
CA VAL A 137 -16.18 -8.63 -0.85
C VAL A 137 -15.97 -8.77 -2.37
N THR A 138 -16.88 -8.18 -3.15
CA THR A 138 -16.65 -8.02 -4.59
C THR A 138 -15.59 -6.96 -4.85
N ARG A 139 -14.97 -6.96 -6.03
CA ARG A 139 -13.99 -5.92 -6.39
C ARG A 139 -14.59 -4.52 -6.31
N ASN A 140 -15.80 -4.32 -6.82
CA ASN A 140 -16.47 -3.02 -6.80
C ASN A 140 -16.77 -2.56 -5.37
N GLU A 141 -17.21 -3.48 -4.51
CA GLU A 141 -17.41 -3.16 -3.09
C GLU A 141 -16.09 -2.84 -2.40
N GLY A 142 -15.03 -3.60 -2.71
CA GLY A 142 -13.69 -3.29 -2.21
C GLY A 142 -13.24 -1.89 -2.62
N ARG A 143 -13.42 -1.50 -3.89
CA ARG A 143 -13.05 -0.14 -4.35
C ARG A 143 -13.82 0.93 -3.59
N ARG A 144 -15.12 0.72 -3.38
CA ARG A 144 -15.96 1.62 -2.59
C ARG A 144 -15.42 1.79 -1.17
N ILE A 145 -15.03 0.68 -0.53
CA ILE A 145 -14.43 0.67 0.82
C ILE A 145 -13.10 1.45 0.86
N LEU A 146 -12.26 1.33 -0.16
CA LEU A 146 -10.96 2.04 -0.26
C LEU A 146 -11.07 3.55 -0.49
N GLU A 147 -12.28 4.06 -0.75
CA GLU A 147 -12.55 5.50 -0.87
C GLU A 147 -13.05 6.13 0.44
N GLU A 148 -13.23 5.34 1.50
CA GLU A 148 -13.76 5.80 2.78
C GLU A 148 -12.68 5.99 3.85
N ASP A 149 -12.99 6.80 4.87
CA ASP A 149 -12.25 6.79 6.12
C ASP A 149 -12.39 5.43 6.82
N ILE A 150 -11.37 5.02 7.57
CA ILE A 150 -11.43 3.80 8.38
C ILE A 150 -11.90 4.18 9.77
N ASP A 151 -13.00 3.56 10.21
CA ASP A 151 -13.46 3.62 11.59
C ASP A 151 -13.03 2.35 12.33
N LEU A 152 -12.04 2.50 13.21
CA LEU A 152 -11.51 1.40 14.02
C LEU A 152 -12.54 0.92 15.06
N ALA A 153 -13.51 1.75 15.45
CA ALA A 153 -14.57 1.35 16.38
C ALA A 153 -15.44 0.21 15.82
N ALA A 154 -15.55 0.14 14.49
CA ALA A 154 -16.33 -0.86 13.78
C ALA A 154 -15.58 -2.20 13.58
N LEU A 155 -14.32 -2.29 14.02
CA LEU A 155 -13.46 -3.44 13.80
C LEU A 155 -13.14 -4.15 15.12
N ASP A 156 -12.95 -5.48 15.05
CA ASP A 156 -12.51 -6.30 16.18
C ASP A 156 -10.97 -6.38 16.22
N PRO A 157 -10.30 -5.82 17.24
CA PRO A 157 -8.84 -5.87 17.36
C PRO A 157 -8.29 -7.30 17.43
N ALA A 158 -9.03 -8.24 18.01
CA ALA A 158 -8.59 -9.63 18.10
C ALA A 158 -8.55 -10.27 16.70
N ARG A 159 -9.59 -10.00 15.89
CA ARG A 159 -9.65 -10.42 14.48
C ARG A 159 -8.49 -9.84 13.67
N MET A 160 -8.22 -8.54 13.79
CA MET A 160 -7.09 -7.88 13.09
C MET A 160 -5.75 -8.54 13.43
N LYS A 161 -5.53 -8.83 14.72
CA LYS A 161 -4.31 -9.51 15.18
C LYS A 161 -4.19 -10.93 14.61
N THR A 162 -5.26 -11.72 14.68
CA THR A 162 -5.29 -13.09 14.15
C THR A 162 -5.03 -13.12 12.65
N TRP A 163 -5.62 -12.18 11.90
CA TRP A 163 -5.37 -12.03 10.47
C TRP A 163 -3.88 -11.78 10.19
N CYS A 164 -3.31 -10.72 10.79
CA CYS A 164 -1.91 -10.37 10.63
C CYS A 164 -1.00 -11.58 10.92
N GLN A 165 -1.19 -12.23 12.07
CA GLN A 165 -0.42 -13.42 12.46
C GLN A 165 -0.48 -14.54 11.41
N SER A 166 -1.65 -14.77 10.80
CA SER A 166 -1.83 -15.80 9.77
C SER A 166 -1.05 -15.52 8.48
N ARG A 167 -0.84 -14.23 8.14
CA ARG A 167 -0.03 -13.78 7.00
C ARG A 167 1.46 -13.82 7.32
N CYS A 168 1.87 -13.34 8.50
CA CYS A 168 3.27 -13.34 8.96
C CYS A 168 3.97 -14.70 8.85
N ILE A 169 3.25 -15.80 9.07
CA ILE A 169 3.82 -17.15 9.02
C ILE A 169 3.98 -17.69 7.59
N GLN A 170 3.29 -17.10 6.60
CA GLN A 170 3.31 -17.53 5.20
C GLN A 170 4.36 -16.79 4.37
N VAL A 171 4.86 -15.65 4.85
CA VAL A 171 5.73 -14.77 4.07
C VAL A 171 7.22 -15.15 4.13
N THR A 172 7.97 -14.57 3.19
CA THR A 172 9.40 -14.86 2.96
C THR A 172 10.36 -13.91 3.70
N VAL A 173 9.80 -12.91 4.35
CA VAL A 173 10.47 -11.88 5.17
C VAL A 173 10.33 -12.19 6.66
N SER A 174 11.24 -11.67 7.48
CA SER A 174 11.17 -11.79 8.94
C SER A 174 10.16 -10.79 9.52
N PRO A 175 9.06 -11.24 10.16
CA PRO A 175 8.04 -10.37 10.75
C PRO A 175 8.36 -10.01 12.21
N TYR A 176 9.64 -9.94 12.57
CA TYR A 176 10.11 -9.74 13.94
C TYR A 176 11.02 -8.53 14.04
N LEU A 177 10.89 -7.81 15.14
CA LEU A 177 11.83 -6.77 15.55
C LEU A 177 13.15 -7.42 16.01
N ALA A 178 14.19 -6.60 16.17
CA ALA A 178 15.53 -7.06 16.53
C ALA A 178 15.61 -7.76 17.90
N ASP A 179 14.69 -7.46 18.81
CA ASP A 179 14.55 -8.09 20.12
C ASP A 179 13.73 -9.39 20.10
N GLY A 180 13.23 -9.79 18.92
CA GLY A 180 12.38 -10.97 18.75
C GLY A 180 10.89 -10.71 18.97
N THR A 181 10.48 -9.47 19.26
CA THR A 181 9.07 -9.10 19.37
C THR A 181 8.39 -9.27 18.01
N PRO A 182 7.26 -9.99 17.92
CA PRO A 182 6.51 -10.10 16.68
C PRO A 182 5.88 -8.76 16.28
N ALA A 183 5.94 -8.40 15.00
CA ALA A 183 5.45 -7.10 14.51
C ALA A 183 3.95 -6.87 14.82
N TRP A 184 3.14 -7.93 14.77
CA TRP A 184 1.70 -7.88 15.11
C TRP A 184 1.40 -7.67 16.59
N GLU A 185 2.43 -7.63 17.45
CA GLU A 185 2.33 -7.30 18.88
C GLU A 185 3.06 -6.00 19.23
N ALA A 186 3.76 -5.39 18.27
CA ALA A 186 4.68 -4.28 18.51
C ALA A 186 4.07 -2.89 18.26
N TYR A 187 2.87 -2.81 17.69
CA TYR A 187 2.18 -1.55 17.38
C TYR A 187 1.04 -1.27 18.36
N ALA A 188 0.74 0.02 18.55
CA ALA A 188 -0.47 0.46 19.24
C ALA A 188 -1.62 0.66 18.23
N LEU A 189 -2.73 -0.07 18.39
CA LEU A 189 -3.91 0.12 17.53
C LEU A 189 -4.56 1.49 17.79
N ARG A 190 -4.46 2.41 16.82
CA ARG A 190 -5.08 3.74 16.90
C ARG A 190 -5.28 4.41 15.55
N GLY A 191 -6.19 5.38 15.53
CA GLY A 191 -6.39 6.30 14.42
C GLY A 191 -5.50 7.53 14.51
N ASN A 192 -5.69 8.46 13.57
CA ASN A 192 -4.96 9.73 13.53
C ASN A 192 -5.21 10.57 14.79
N GLY A 193 -4.17 11.24 15.27
CA GLY A 193 -4.24 12.08 16.48
C GLY A 193 -4.62 11.31 17.75
N GLY A 194 -4.45 9.97 17.74
CA GLY A 194 -4.85 9.08 18.84
C GLY A 194 -6.35 8.76 18.89
N GLY A 195 -7.12 9.15 17.87
CA GLY A 195 -8.55 8.82 17.76
C GLY A 195 -8.83 7.39 17.30
N GLN A 196 -10.06 7.16 16.82
CA GLN A 196 -10.47 5.87 16.22
C GLN A 196 -10.68 5.96 14.71
N THR A 197 -10.43 7.13 14.11
CA THR A 197 -10.59 7.34 12.68
C THR A 197 -9.22 7.43 12.01
N ILE A 198 -9.03 6.71 10.91
CA ILE A 198 -7.90 6.90 9.99
C ILE A 198 -8.42 7.58 8.73
N TYR A 199 -7.92 8.77 8.46
CA TYR A 199 -8.45 9.62 7.40
C TYR A 199 -7.85 9.27 6.04
N ARG A 200 -8.71 9.12 5.05
CA ARG A 200 -8.33 8.98 3.64
C ARG A 200 -7.60 10.23 3.17
N LEU A 201 -6.48 10.04 2.46
CA LEU A 201 -5.71 11.15 1.90
C LEU A 201 -6.58 12.00 0.97
N ARG A 202 -6.63 13.29 1.30
CA ARG A 202 -7.29 14.34 0.53
C ARG A 202 -6.66 15.68 0.87
N GLU A 203 -6.79 16.65 -0.02
CA GLU A 203 -6.34 18.03 0.21
C GLU A 203 -6.88 18.57 1.54
N GLY A 204 -5.99 19.10 2.36
CA GLY A 204 -6.29 19.67 3.67
C GLY A 204 -6.53 18.64 4.78
N VAL A 205 -6.27 17.34 4.57
CA VAL A 205 -6.45 16.30 5.60
C VAL A 205 -5.48 16.46 6.78
N GLU A 206 -4.29 17.03 6.53
CA GLU A 206 -3.27 17.25 7.55
C GLU A 206 -3.75 18.15 8.69
N ARG A 207 -4.83 18.93 8.48
CA ARG A 207 -5.46 19.73 9.53
C ARG A 207 -5.88 18.92 10.75
N PHE A 208 -6.16 17.63 10.58
CA PHE A 208 -6.50 16.73 11.67
C PHE A 208 -5.30 16.37 12.55
N LEU A 209 -4.07 16.68 12.12
CA LEU A 209 -2.84 16.56 12.90
C LEU A 209 -2.48 17.86 13.64
N ILE A 210 -3.12 18.98 13.30
CA ILE A 210 -2.80 20.29 13.86
C ILE A 210 -3.41 20.40 15.26
N THR A 211 -2.55 20.46 16.27
CA THR A 211 -2.95 20.66 17.67
C THR A 211 -3.19 22.12 18.04
N ASP A 212 -2.58 23.08 17.32
CA ASP A 212 -2.78 24.52 17.49
C ASP A 212 -3.43 25.15 16.25
N ILE A 213 -4.76 25.27 16.29
CA ILE A 213 -5.58 25.81 15.19
C ILE A 213 -5.34 27.30 14.90
N ASN A 214 -4.70 28.04 15.82
CA ASN A 214 -4.45 29.47 15.63
C ASN A 214 -3.16 29.76 14.86
N ASN A 215 -2.39 28.74 14.50
CA ASN A 215 -1.17 28.88 13.73
C ASN A 215 -1.44 28.68 12.22
N ALA A 216 -1.47 29.79 11.47
CA ALA A 216 -1.72 29.79 10.03
C ALA A 216 -0.67 29.02 9.19
N GLY A 217 0.53 28.76 9.72
CA GLY A 217 1.57 27.96 9.08
C GLY A 217 1.51 26.46 9.39
N ALA A 218 0.62 26.03 10.29
CA ALA A 218 0.57 24.65 10.77
C ALA A 218 0.14 23.66 9.68
N SER A 219 -0.69 24.07 8.72
CA SER A 219 -1.09 23.20 7.59
C SER A 219 0.07 22.88 6.66
N ALA A 220 0.87 23.88 6.25
CA ALA A 220 2.04 23.65 5.39
C ALA A 220 3.06 22.74 6.08
N LYS A 221 3.27 22.95 7.40
CA LYS A 221 4.11 22.05 8.20
C LYS A 221 3.54 20.63 8.28
N GLY A 222 2.22 20.50 8.42
CA GLY A 222 1.54 19.21 8.44
C GLY A 222 1.71 18.42 7.15
N GLN A 223 1.64 19.05 5.97
CA GLN A 223 1.83 18.35 4.69
C GLN A 223 3.26 17.82 4.51
N SER A 224 4.26 18.56 4.99
CA SER A 224 5.66 18.12 4.99
C SER A 224 5.96 16.99 5.98
N GLU A 225 5.01 16.61 6.85
CA GLU A 225 5.17 15.53 7.83
C GLU A 225 4.37 14.27 7.44
N VAL A 226 3.51 14.34 6.41
CA VAL A 226 2.69 13.21 5.95
C VAL A 226 3.30 12.54 4.71
N PRO A 227 3.92 11.35 4.85
CA PRO A 227 4.40 10.57 3.71
C PRO A 227 3.21 9.97 2.94
N VAL A 228 3.30 9.99 1.62
CA VAL A 228 2.24 9.47 0.72
C VAL A 228 2.72 8.27 -0.10
N MET A 229 4.02 8.20 -0.42
CA MET A 229 4.62 7.10 -1.16
C MET A 229 6.09 6.97 -0.78
N TRP A 230 6.66 5.77 -0.81
CA TRP A 230 8.07 5.55 -0.48
C TRP A 230 8.63 4.28 -1.13
N ASP A 231 9.95 4.10 -1.09
CA ASP A 231 10.57 2.86 -1.57
C ASP A 231 10.16 1.65 -0.72
N ALA A 232 9.90 0.51 -1.35
CA ALA A 232 9.58 -0.72 -0.63
C ALA A 232 10.65 -1.07 0.42
N THR A 233 10.23 -1.17 1.68
CA THR A 233 11.04 -1.57 2.84
C THR A 233 10.47 -2.82 3.47
N GLN A 234 11.32 -3.76 3.87
CA GLN A 234 10.85 -5.03 4.44
C GLN A 234 11.88 -5.67 5.37
N GLY A 235 11.44 -6.66 6.15
CA GLY A 235 12.31 -7.41 7.04
C GLY A 235 13.37 -8.20 6.26
N LEU A 236 14.40 -8.68 6.97
CA LEU A 236 15.40 -9.56 6.39
C LEU A 236 14.70 -10.78 5.77
N ARG A 237 14.99 -11.05 4.50
CA ARG A 237 14.47 -12.21 3.79
C ARG A 237 15.21 -13.49 4.21
N LYS A 238 14.50 -14.62 4.16
CA LYS A 238 15.08 -15.96 4.38
C LYS A 238 16.20 -16.30 3.39
N ASP A 239 16.15 -15.72 2.19
CA ASP A 239 17.16 -15.89 1.13
C ASP A 239 18.34 -14.90 1.25
N GLY A 240 18.34 -14.03 2.27
CA GLY A 240 19.43 -13.10 2.56
C GLY A 240 19.49 -11.85 1.67
N ASN A 241 18.53 -11.64 0.75
CA ASN A 241 18.56 -10.53 -0.19
C ASN A 241 17.55 -9.42 0.14
N GLY A 242 17.78 -8.20 -0.39
CA GLY A 242 16.73 -7.25 -0.75
C GLY A 242 15.90 -6.63 0.38
N GLN A 243 16.52 -6.16 1.46
CA GLN A 243 15.80 -5.44 2.52
C GLN A 243 15.29 -4.04 2.09
N PHE A 244 16.08 -3.38 1.23
CA PHE A 244 15.85 -2.02 0.72
C PHE A 244 16.21 -1.97 -0.76
N ASN A 245 15.60 -1.05 -1.51
CA ASN A 245 16.02 -0.76 -2.89
C ASN A 245 17.33 0.02 -2.96
N HIS A 246 17.70 0.75 -1.89
CA HIS A 246 18.88 1.59 -1.84
C HIS A 246 19.89 1.13 -0.78
N LEU A 247 21.16 1.05 -1.16
CA LEU A 247 22.29 0.89 -0.25
C LEU A 247 22.77 2.27 0.25
N PRO A 248 23.25 2.42 1.50
CA PRO A 248 23.61 1.39 2.48
C PRO A 248 22.43 0.88 3.34
N GLY A 249 21.18 1.24 3.00
CA GLY A 249 19.96 0.86 3.71
C GLY A 249 19.12 2.09 4.07
N GLY A 250 17.84 2.06 3.71
CA GLY A 250 16.92 3.19 3.82
C GLY A 250 15.94 3.27 2.64
N ALA A 251 15.17 4.34 2.60
CA ALA A 251 14.16 4.59 1.57
C ALA A 251 14.01 6.09 1.31
N ASN A 252 13.75 6.44 0.06
CA ASN A 252 13.16 7.72 -0.30
C ASN A 252 11.68 7.71 0.10
N ALA A 253 11.21 8.79 0.69
CA ALA A 253 9.82 9.04 1.00
C ALA A 253 9.36 10.33 0.33
N LEU A 254 8.27 10.25 -0.42
CA LEU A 254 7.52 11.36 -0.99
C LEU A 254 6.45 11.81 0.01
N TYR A 255 6.39 13.11 0.26
CA TYR A 255 5.45 13.73 1.19
C TYR A 255 4.32 14.46 0.46
N MET A 256 3.27 14.81 1.21
CA MET A 256 2.05 15.40 0.66
C MET A 256 2.28 16.77 -0.01
N ASP A 257 3.28 17.52 0.42
CA ASP A 257 3.70 18.79 -0.20
C ASP A 257 4.55 18.61 -1.48
N GLY A 258 4.86 17.36 -1.85
CA GLY A 258 5.63 16.99 -3.04
C GLY A 258 7.15 16.92 -2.85
N HIS A 259 7.68 17.19 -1.65
CA HIS A 259 9.11 16.99 -1.42
C HIS A 259 9.46 15.51 -1.23
N VAL A 260 10.73 15.16 -1.48
CA VAL A 260 11.26 13.82 -1.27
C VAL A 260 12.47 13.91 -0.34
N GLU A 261 12.52 13.04 0.67
CA GLU A 261 13.66 12.89 1.57
C GLU A 261 14.15 11.44 1.57
N PHE A 262 15.47 11.25 1.67
CA PHE A 262 16.04 9.93 1.93
C PHE A 262 16.17 9.69 3.44
N ILE A 263 15.47 8.67 3.93
CA ILE A 263 15.46 8.28 5.34
C ILE A 263 16.33 7.04 5.52
N ARG A 264 17.34 7.14 6.39
CA ARG A 264 18.22 6.01 6.71
C ARG A 264 17.54 5.04 7.65
N TYR A 265 17.76 3.74 7.42
CA TYR A 265 17.38 2.71 8.38
C TYR A 265 18.50 2.42 9.38
N PRO A 266 18.21 2.26 10.68
CA PRO A 266 16.90 2.48 11.33
C PRO A 266 16.63 3.96 11.59
N SER A 267 15.34 4.33 11.58
CA SER A 267 14.81 5.64 11.98
C SER A 267 13.54 5.46 12.84
N GLU A 268 13.01 6.54 13.40
CA GLU A 268 11.65 6.55 13.96
C GLU A 268 10.60 6.88 12.88
N SER A 269 11.02 7.47 11.77
CA SER A 269 10.16 7.92 10.68
C SER A 269 9.72 6.79 9.75
N ILE A 270 8.52 6.94 9.20
CA ILE A 270 8.03 6.15 8.06
C ILE A 270 8.94 6.39 6.84
N PRO A 271 9.33 5.36 6.07
CA PRO A 271 9.04 3.93 6.26
C PRO A 271 10.16 3.15 6.98
N CYS A 272 11.23 3.83 7.40
CA CYS A 272 12.45 3.20 7.90
C CYS A 272 12.41 2.92 9.41
N SER A 273 11.23 2.84 10.01
CA SER A 273 11.10 2.37 11.39
C SER A 273 11.27 0.85 11.48
N PRO A 274 11.87 0.31 12.55
CA PRO A 274 11.95 -1.13 12.75
C PRO A 274 10.59 -1.83 12.68
N LEU A 275 9.52 -1.20 13.18
CA LEU A 275 8.16 -1.72 13.10
C LEU A 275 7.69 -1.83 11.64
N MET A 276 7.77 -0.75 10.85
CA MET A 276 7.32 -0.79 9.46
C MET A 276 8.14 -1.73 8.60
N VAL A 277 9.45 -1.77 8.83
CA VAL A 277 10.33 -2.73 8.16
C VAL A 277 9.94 -4.16 8.52
N ALA A 278 9.70 -4.46 9.80
CA ALA A 278 9.26 -5.80 10.21
C ALA A 278 7.88 -6.16 9.67
N MET A 279 6.98 -5.19 9.52
CA MET A 279 5.70 -5.42 8.85
C MET A 279 5.86 -5.54 7.34
N GLY A 280 6.92 -5.01 6.73
CA GLY A 280 7.11 -4.91 5.29
C GLY A 280 6.93 -6.23 4.54
N GLY A 281 5.89 -6.32 3.69
CA GLY A 281 5.55 -7.53 2.94
C GLY A 281 4.83 -8.61 3.78
N VAL A 282 4.20 -8.20 4.89
CA VAL A 282 3.49 -9.07 5.85
C VAL A 282 1.98 -8.81 5.89
N TRP A 283 1.51 -7.78 5.19
CA TRP A 283 0.09 -7.52 4.98
C TRP A 283 -0.38 -8.24 3.73
#